data_AF-B0WD97-F1
#
_entry.id   AF-B0WD97-F1
#
_cell.length_a   1.000
_cell.length_b   1.000
_cell.length_c   1.000
_cell.angle_alpha   90.00
_cell.angle_beta   90.00
_cell.angle_gamma   90.00
#
_symmetry.space_group_name_H-M   'P 1'
#
loop_
_entity.id
_entity.type
_entity.pdbx_description
1 polymer ?
#
loop_
_entity_poly.entity_id
_entity_poly.type
_entity_poly.pdbx_seq_one_letter_code
_entity_poly.pdbx_strand_id
1 'polypeptide(L)'
;MRFLDDMQKHPDVYFVTNYQAVEWIRQPTPLNQLGHFEPWQCAPKQLDPNEVACNLPRTCKLHSRVLQQDRYLFTCNECPAQYPWIRNEFGLD
;
A
#
# COMPACT_ATOMS: atom_id res chain seq x y z
N MET A 1 15.82 -12.66 -8.98
CA MET A 1 16.53 -11.66 -8.17
C MET A 1 17.37 -12.42 -7.17
N ARG A 2 18.69 -12.56 -7.39
CA ARG A 2 19.48 -13.59 -6.70
C ARG A 2 19.38 -13.55 -5.16
N PHE A 3 19.37 -12.37 -4.55
CA PHE A 3 19.26 -12.23 -3.09
C PHE A 3 17.93 -12.76 -2.53
N LEU A 4 16.80 -12.33 -3.09
CA LEU A 4 15.47 -12.76 -2.61
C LEU A 4 15.30 -14.27 -2.80
N ASP A 5 15.74 -14.79 -3.95
CA ASP A 5 15.67 -16.20 -4.28
C ASP A 5 16.55 -17.05 -3.34
N ASP A 6 17.70 -16.52 -2.90
CA ASP A 6 18.60 -17.20 -1.97
C ASP A 6 18.12 -17.13 -0.53
N MET A 7 17.61 -15.98 -0.07
CA MET A 7 17.08 -15.81 1.29
C MET A 7 15.77 -16.58 1.51
N GLN A 8 14.92 -16.71 0.50
CA GLN A 8 13.67 -17.46 0.62
C GLN A 8 13.89 -18.97 0.89
N LYS A 9 15.08 -19.51 0.60
CA LYS A 9 15.43 -20.91 0.91
C LYS A 9 15.64 -21.16 2.40
N HIS A 10 15.82 -20.10 3.20
CA HIS A 10 16.04 -20.19 4.63
C HIS A 10 14.70 -20.24 5.40
N PRO A 11 14.43 -21.30 6.17
CA PRO A 11 13.15 -21.46 6.88
C PRO A 11 12.98 -20.48 8.05
N ASP A 12 14.04 -19.79 8.44
CA ASP A 12 14.11 -18.79 9.50
C ASP A 12 14.04 -17.33 9.00
N VAL A 13 13.86 -17.14 7.68
CA VAL A 13 13.77 -15.81 7.06
C VAL A 13 12.37 -15.56 6.54
N TYR A 14 11.79 -14.42 6.91
CA TYR A 14 10.44 -14.01 6.51
C TYR A 14 10.46 -12.65 5.84
N PHE A 15 9.78 -12.53 4.70
CA PHE A 15 9.51 -11.25 4.05
C PHE A 15 8.18 -10.71 4.56
N VAL A 16 8.24 -9.66 5.36
CA VAL A 16 7.08 -9.07 6.03
C VAL A 16 6.98 -7.59 5.74
N THR A 17 5.79 -7.03 5.90
CA THR A 17 5.59 -5.57 5.88
C THR A 17 6.15 -4.92 7.15
N ASN A 18 6.42 -3.61 7.11
CA ASN A 18 6.81 -2.85 8.29
C ASN A 18 5.78 -2.99 9.44
N TYR A 19 4.49 -3.04 9.10
CA TYR A 19 3.42 -3.25 10.08
C TYR A 19 3.54 -4.62 10.76
N GLN A 20 3.72 -5.69 9.98
CA GLN A 20 3.89 -7.05 10.50
C GLN A 20 5.14 -7.19 11.39
N ALA A 21 6.23 -6.48 11.06
CA ALA A 21 7.41 -6.42 11.93
C ALA A 21 7.09 -5.76 13.28
N VAL A 22 6.31 -4.67 13.29
CA VAL A 22 5.85 -4.03 14.53
C VAL A 22 4.95 -4.96 15.34
N GLU A 23 4.04 -5.71 14.72
CA GLU A 23 3.20 -6.69 15.41
C GLU A 23 4.04 -7.78 16.08
N TRP A 24 5.10 -8.25 15.42
CA TRP A 24 6.03 -9.20 16.04
C TRP A 24 6.85 -8.57 17.19
N ILE A 25 7.23 -7.29 17.09
CA ILE A 25 7.89 -6.59 18.21
C ILE A 25 6.94 -6.44 19.41
N ARG A 26 5.65 -6.17 19.16
CA ARG A 26 4.62 -6.09 20.21
C ARG A 26 4.36 -7.44 20.87
N GLN A 27 4.41 -8.52 20.10
CA GLN A 27 4.24 -9.89 20.59
C GLN A 27 5.35 -10.80 20.04
N PRO A 28 6.55 -10.78 20.66
CA PRO A 28 7.67 -11.58 20.20
C PRO A 28 7.30 -13.05 20.18
N THR A 29 7.30 -13.63 18.99
CA THR A 29 6.90 -15.01 18.75
C THR A 29 8.10 -15.82 18.26
N PRO A 30 8.45 -16.94 18.93
CA PRO A 30 9.61 -17.73 18.55
C PRO A 30 9.40 -18.41 17.19
N LEU A 31 10.51 -18.72 16.51
CA LEU A 31 10.50 -19.23 15.14
C LEU A 31 9.58 -20.45 14.92
N ASN A 32 9.56 -21.38 15.87
CA ASN A 32 8.72 -22.58 15.80
C ASN A 32 7.20 -22.31 15.89
N GLN A 33 6.79 -21.11 16.30
CA GLN A 33 5.40 -20.70 16.41
C GLN A 33 5.00 -19.68 15.33
N LEU A 34 5.95 -19.13 14.57
CA LEU A 34 5.69 -18.12 13.54
C LEU A 34 4.76 -18.62 12.42
N GLY A 35 4.75 -19.92 12.13
CA GLY A 35 3.81 -20.51 11.18
C GLY A 35 2.33 -20.38 11.58
N HIS A 36 2.05 -20.14 12.86
CA HIS A 36 0.71 -19.90 13.40
C HIS A 36 0.50 -18.47 13.91
N PHE A 37 1.47 -17.58 13.69
CA PHE A 37 1.38 -16.20 14.15
C PHE A 37 0.35 -15.44 13.31
N GLU A 38 -0.82 -15.23 13.90
CA GLU A 38 -2.01 -14.67 13.24
C GLU A 38 -1.72 -13.36 12.47
N PRO A 39 -0.96 -12.38 13.01
CA PRO A 39 -0.69 -11.13 12.29
C PRO A 39 0.09 -11.30 10.98
N TRP A 40 0.77 -12.44 10.81
CA TRP A 40 1.51 -12.76 9.58
C TRP A 40 0.72 -13.65 8.63
N GLN A 41 -0.47 -14.13 9.01
CA GLN A 41 -1.31 -14.95 8.14
C GLN A 41 -1.89 -14.09 7.01
N CYS A 42 -1.74 -14.57 5.77
CA CYS A 42 -2.31 -13.95 4.57
C CYS A 42 -3.78 -14.36 4.39
N ALA A 43 -4.63 -14.03 5.36
CA ALA A 43 -6.07 -14.27 5.24
C ALA A 43 -6.67 -13.41 4.10
N PRO A 44 -7.65 -13.94 3.34
CA PRO A 44 -8.39 -13.13 2.37
C PRO A 44 -9.00 -11.92 3.06
N LYS A 45 -8.56 -10.73 2.68
CA LYS A 45 -9.17 -9.49 3.16
C LYS A 45 -10.47 -9.26 2.39
N GLN A 46 -11.54 -8.95 3.11
CA GLN A 46 -12.70 -8.31 2.50
C GLN A 46 -12.29 -6.87 2.19
N LEU A 47 -11.98 -6.62 0.93
CA LEU A 47 -11.65 -5.28 0.45
C LEU A 47 -12.95 -4.53 0.22
N ASP A 48 -12.99 -3.28 0.68
CA ASP A 48 -14.07 -2.38 0.31
C ASP A 48 -14.02 -2.10 -1.21
N PRO A 49 -15.16 -1.81 -1.87
CA PRO A 49 -15.19 -1.59 -3.32
C PRO A 49 -14.23 -0.50 -3.82
N ASN A 50 -13.91 0.49 -2.98
CA ASN A 50 -12.95 1.56 -3.27
C ASN A 50 -11.47 1.13 -3.10
N GLU A 51 -11.20 0.03 -2.40
CA GLU A 51 -9.86 -0.56 -2.29
C GLU A 51 -9.53 -1.48 -3.47
N VAL A 52 -10.57 -1.91 -4.21
CA VAL A 52 -10.40 -2.74 -5.40
C VAL A 52 -9.83 -1.90 -6.55
N ALA A 53 -8.69 -2.33 -7.08
CA ALA A 53 -8.10 -1.72 -8.26
C ALA A 53 -9.00 -1.93 -9.49
N CYS A 54 -9.22 -0.85 -10.24
CA CYS A 54 -9.92 -0.87 -11.52
C CYS A 54 -9.02 -1.38 -12.66
N ASN A 55 -9.61 -1.97 -13.70
CA ASN A 55 -8.88 -2.45 -14.87
C ASN A 55 -8.34 -1.31 -15.75
N LEU A 56 -9.09 -0.20 -15.85
CA LEU A 56 -8.72 0.96 -16.65
C LEU A 56 -8.71 2.21 -15.77
N PRO A 57 -7.53 2.79 -15.47
CA PRO A 57 -7.45 3.99 -14.65
C PRO A 57 -7.92 5.21 -15.45
N ARG A 58 -8.53 6.16 -14.74
CA ARG A 58 -8.78 7.51 -15.27
C ARG A 58 -7.50 8.32 -15.24
N THR A 59 -7.30 9.11 -16.29
CA THR A 59 -6.17 10.05 -16.40
C THR A 59 -6.69 11.46 -16.23
N CYS A 60 -6.41 12.08 -15.08
CA CYS A 60 -6.89 13.41 -14.73
C CYS A 60 -5.77 14.43 -14.98
N LYS A 61 -5.97 15.35 -15.93
CA LYS A 61 -5.10 16.52 -16.10
C LYS A 61 -5.62 17.65 -15.21
N LEU A 62 -4.89 17.97 -14.15
CA LEU A 62 -5.33 18.83 -13.06
C LEU A 62 -4.37 20.00 -12.87
N HIS A 63 -4.91 21.20 -12.68
CA HIS A 63 -4.10 22.37 -12.36
C HIS A 63 -3.62 22.32 -10.89
N SER A 64 -2.33 22.50 -10.65
CA SER A 64 -1.77 22.64 -9.30
C SER A 64 -1.65 24.12 -8.93
N ARG A 65 -2.47 24.57 -7.97
CA ARG A 65 -2.37 25.93 -7.41
C ARG A 65 -1.01 26.24 -6.78
N VAL A 66 -0.32 25.24 -6.24
CA VAL A 66 0.98 25.46 -5.57
C VAL A 66 2.13 25.51 -6.57
N LEU A 67 2.12 24.62 -7.56
CA LEU A 67 3.19 24.53 -8.53
C LEU A 67 2.95 25.38 -9.78
N GLN A 68 1.77 26.02 -9.88
CA GLN A 68 1.35 26.87 -11.00
C GLN A 68 1.50 26.16 -12.36
N GLN A 69 1.24 24.86 -12.40
CA GLN A 69 1.37 24.02 -13.59
C GLN A 69 0.39 22.85 -13.55
N ASP A 70 0.15 22.25 -14.71
CA ASP A 70 -0.68 21.05 -14.81
C ASP A 70 0.08 19.81 -14.35
N ARG A 71 -0.62 18.94 -13.61
CA ARG A 71 -0.13 17.64 -13.16
C ARG A 71 -1.14 16.56 -13.52
N TYR A 72 -0.62 15.36 -13.76
CA TYR A 72 -1.44 14.21 -14.10
C TYR A 72 -1.63 13.33 -12.86
N LEU A 73 -2.88 12.95 -12.59
CA LEU A 73 -3.24 11.98 -11.58
C LEU A 73 -3.88 10.78 -12.25
N PHE A 74 -3.33 9.59 -11.98
CA PHE A 74 -3.91 8.32 -12.43
C PHE A 74 -4.65 7.70 -11.25
N THR A 75 -5.95 7.47 -11.40
CA THR A 75 -6.80 7.01 -10.30
C THR A 75 -7.95 6.16 -10.80
N CYS A 76 -8.44 5.26 -9.95
CA CYS A 76 -9.69 4.53 -10.18
C CYS A 76 -10.93 5.31 -9.74
N ASN A 77 -10.74 6.38 -8.97
CA ASN A 77 -11.81 7.25 -8.50
C ASN A 77 -12.15 8.33 -9.53
N GLU A 78 -13.22 9.09 -9.28
CA GLU A 78 -13.53 10.30 -10.03
C GLU A 78 -12.37 11.31 -9.99
N CYS A 79 -12.23 12.09 -11.06
CA CYS A 79 -11.20 13.14 -11.09
C CYS A 79 -11.60 14.26 -10.12
N PRO A 80 -10.69 14.68 -9.21
CA PRO A 80 -10.94 15.84 -8.37
C PRO A 80 -10.95 17.13 -9.24
N ALA A 81 -11.46 18.23 -8.68
CA ALA A 81 -11.49 19.51 -9.40
C ALA A 81 -10.09 20.10 -9.59
N GLN A 82 -9.17 19.83 -8.66
CA GLN A 82 -7.81 20.35 -8.65
C GLN A 82 -6.80 19.29 -8.22
N TYR A 83 -5.52 19.54 -8.51
CA TYR A 83 -4.47 18.62 -8.12
C TYR A 83 -4.34 18.57 -6.58
N PRO A 84 -4.57 17.40 -5.94
CA PRO A 84 -4.51 17.29 -4.49
C PRO A 84 -3.13 17.70 -3.96
N TRP A 85 -3.13 18.50 -2.90
CA TRP A 85 -1.90 18.97 -2.27
C TRP A 85 -2.11 19.23 -0.78
N ILE A 86 -1.04 19.57 -0.07
CA ILE A 86 -1.10 20.00 1.33
C ILE A 86 -2.08 21.18 1.45
N ARG A 87 -3.07 21.07 2.33
CA ARG A 87 -4.22 21.99 2.54
C ARG A 87 -5.35 21.91 1.50
N ASN A 88 -5.29 20.98 0.56
CA ASN A 88 -6.39 20.60 -0.33
C ASN A 88 -6.21 19.13 -0.71
N GLU A 89 -6.25 18.26 0.29
CA GLU A 89 -5.84 16.84 0.19
C GLU A 89 -6.77 16.01 -0.70
N PHE A 90 -7.98 16.52 -0.91
CA PHE A 90 -9.02 15.88 -1.73
C PHE A 90 -9.24 16.58 -3.07
N GLY A 91 -8.58 17.73 -3.31
CA GLY A 91 -8.71 18.48 -4.58
C GLY A 91 -10.12 19.02 -4.84
N LEU A 92 -10.86 19.41 -3.79
CA LEU A 92 -12.28 19.80 -3.86
C LEU A 92 -12.50 21.30 -4.02
N ASP A 93 -11.49 22.12 -3.70
CA ASP A 93 -11.57 23.59 -3.82
C ASP A 93 -11.65 24.11 -5.25
#